data_AF-A0A368K9S9-F1
#
_entry.id   AF-A0A368K9S9-F1
#
_cell.length_a   1.000
_cell.length_b   1.000
_cell.length_c   1.000
_cell.angle_alpha   90.00
_cell.angle_beta   90.00
_cell.angle_gamma   90.00
#
_symmetry.space_group_name_H-M   'P 1'
#
loop_
_entity.id
_entity.type
_entity.pdbx_description
1 polymer ?
#
loop_
_entity_poly.entity_id
_entity_poly.type
_entity_poly.pdbx_seq_one_letter_code
_entity_poly.pdbx_strand_id
1 'polypeptide(L)'
;MRELDLYSFVYRGVLTEETLDRAGRRRRNHFGTEDALAAQKSLSYEFLDADLLTEAQRMSVVYAAIHAFENAVRQLVTKAMAEEHGETWWTKVPERIRKASNGRMAEDAKFRWHGARGASDINYCDFSDLSSIIVVNWPVFDDLLGNMEWAKTTLNTLEKSRNIVMHGGSLSKEDVERIGMNIRDWIRQAG
;
A
#
# COMPACT_ATOMS: atom_id res chain seq x y z
N MET A 1 23.95 -38.83 19.37
CA MET A 1 23.18 -37.74 18.74
C MET A 1 23.95 -36.47 19.05
N ARG A 2 24.53 -35.78 18.06
CA ARG A 2 25.27 -34.52 18.32
C ARG A 2 24.24 -33.50 18.82
N GLU A 3 24.41 -32.99 20.04
CA GLU A 3 23.67 -31.81 20.47
C GLU A 3 23.91 -30.71 19.45
N LEU A 4 22.84 -30.25 18.80
CA LEU A 4 22.91 -29.09 17.93
C LEU A 4 23.17 -27.89 18.82
N ASP A 5 24.39 -27.35 18.75
CA ASP A 5 24.77 -26.10 19.41
C ASP A 5 24.04 -24.93 18.73
N LEU A 6 22.77 -24.78 19.11
CA LEU A 6 21.85 -23.76 18.63
C LEU A 6 22.37 -22.36 18.94
N TYR A 7 23.05 -22.17 20.07
CA TYR A 7 23.62 -20.88 20.44
C TYR A 7 24.72 -20.46 19.47
N SER A 8 25.69 -21.33 19.19
CA SER A 8 26.74 -21.03 18.21
C SER A 8 26.16 -20.83 16.81
N PHE A 9 25.14 -21.60 16.42
CA PHE A 9 24.48 -21.43 15.12
C PHE A 9 23.79 -20.05 15.01
N VAL A 10 22.99 -19.66 16.00
CA VAL A 10 22.32 -18.35 16.05
C VAL A 10 23.34 -17.23 16.08
N TYR A 11 24.40 -17.34 16.89
CA TYR A 11 25.43 -16.30 17.01
C TYR A 11 26.20 -16.10 15.70
N ARG A 12 26.52 -17.20 14.99
CA ARG A 12 27.10 -17.13 13.64
C ARG A 12 26.15 -16.45 12.66
N GLY A 13 24.84 -16.72 12.76
CA GLY A 13 23.82 -16.03 11.96
C GLY A 13 23.84 -14.51 12.18
N VAL A 14 23.82 -14.07 13.44
CA VAL A 14 23.87 -12.63 13.82
C VAL A 14 25.17 -11.97 13.35
N LEU A 15 26.32 -12.62 13.55
CA LEU A 15 27.61 -12.11 13.08
C LEU A 15 27.68 -12.05 11.55
N THR A 16 27.00 -12.98 10.86
CA THR A 16 26.92 -12.98 9.39
C THR A 16 26.03 -11.84 8.88
N GLU A 17 24.90 -11.55 9.54
CA GLU A 17 24.08 -10.37 9.24
C GLU A 17 24.90 -9.08 9.36
N GLU A 18 25.58 -8.89 10.49
CA GLU A 18 26.41 -7.70 10.77
C GLU A 18 27.57 -7.55 9.77
N THR A 19 28.25 -8.64 9.43
CA THR A 19 29.35 -8.61 8.43
C THR A 19 28.85 -8.31 7.03
N LEU A 20 27.67 -8.82 6.64
CA LEU A 20 27.05 -8.50 5.37
C LEU A 20 26.65 -7.02 5.30
N ASP A 21 26.10 -6.45 6.38
CA ASP A 21 25.74 -5.04 6.43
C ASP A 21 26.98 -4.15 6.33
N ARG A 22 28.07 -4.47 7.04
CA ARG A 22 29.38 -3.79 6.90
C ARG A 22 29.99 -3.91 5.51
N ALA A 23 29.77 -5.03 4.82
CA ALA A 23 30.22 -5.25 3.44
C ALA A 23 29.37 -4.48 2.41
N GLY A 24 28.40 -3.68 2.85
CA GLY A 24 27.56 -2.86 1.98
C GLY A 24 26.49 -3.67 1.27
N ARG A 25 25.97 -4.74 1.90
CA ARG A 25 24.82 -5.49 1.38
C ARG A 25 23.70 -4.50 1.05
N ARG A 26 23.34 -4.43 -0.22
CA ARG A 26 22.11 -3.75 -0.64
C ARG A 26 20.93 -4.61 -0.22
N ARG A 27 20.46 -4.41 1.02
CA ARG A 27 19.11 -4.86 1.40
C ARG A 27 18.15 -4.12 0.46
N ARG A 28 17.24 -4.84 -0.22
CA ARG A 28 16.09 -4.20 -0.90
C ARG A 28 15.42 -3.32 0.15
N ASN A 29 15.43 -1.99 -0.03
CA ASN A 29 14.85 -0.95 0.84
C ASN A 29 14.12 -1.53 2.07
N HIS A 30 14.89 -1.89 3.10
CA HIS A 30 14.34 -2.52 4.29
C HIS A 30 14.21 -1.43 5.33
N PHE A 31 12.97 -1.09 5.70
CA PHE A 31 12.72 -0.25 6.86
C PHE A 31 12.91 -1.09 8.11
N GLY A 32 14.07 -0.90 8.76
CA GLY A 32 14.48 -1.70 9.91
C GLY A 32 13.97 -1.15 11.24
N THR A 33 14.24 -1.89 12.32
CA THR A 33 13.94 -1.43 13.69
C THR A 33 14.69 -0.14 14.04
N GLU A 34 15.92 0.02 13.56
CA GLU A 34 16.71 1.23 13.79
C GLU A 34 16.10 2.47 13.12
N ASP A 35 15.65 2.34 11.86
CA ASP A 35 14.97 3.42 11.14
C ASP A 35 13.66 3.82 11.83
N ALA A 36 12.91 2.82 12.32
CA ALA A 36 11.69 3.05 13.07
C ALA A 36 11.95 3.84 14.37
N LEU A 37 12.97 3.45 15.14
CA LEU A 37 13.35 4.15 16.37
C LEU A 37 13.84 5.58 16.10
N ALA A 38 14.64 5.76 15.05
CA ALA A 38 15.10 7.08 14.63
C ALA A 38 13.91 7.99 14.27
N ALA A 39 12.95 7.48 13.49
CA ALA A 39 11.74 8.21 13.13
C ALA A 39 10.87 8.55 14.35
N GLN A 40 10.66 7.60 15.27
CA GLN A 40 9.89 7.82 16.50
C GLN A 40 10.51 8.92 17.37
N LYS A 41 11.84 8.95 17.47
CA LYS A 41 12.56 10.02 18.19
C LYS A 41 12.36 11.37 17.51
N SER A 42 12.46 11.44 16.19
CA SER A 42 12.20 12.68 15.43
C SER A 42 10.74 13.16 15.55
N LEU A 43 9.80 12.24 15.72
CA LEU A 43 8.37 12.53 15.91
C LEU A 43 8.00 12.83 17.39
N SER A 44 8.99 12.84 18.29
CA SER A 44 8.82 13.20 19.71
C SER A 44 7.74 12.39 20.43
N TYR A 45 7.74 11.07 20.22
CA TYR A 45 6.76 10.16 20.84
C TYR A 45 6.71 10.26 22.37
N GLU A 46 7.80 10.66 23.02
CA GLU A 46 7.88 10.86 24.48
C GLU A 46 6.87 11.88 25.05
N PHE A 47 6.33 12.77 24.22
CA PHE A 47 5.33 13.76 24.64
C PHE A 47 3.89 13.34 24.30
N LEU A 48 3.69 12.17 23.71
CA LEU A 48 2.37 11.68 23.31
C LEU A 48 1.83 10.68 24.33
N ASP A 49 0.50 10.59 24.41
CA ASP A 49 -0.18 9.62 25.27
C ASP A 49 0.14 8.18 24.83
N ALA A 50 0.57 7.35 25.78
CA ALA A 50 1.06 6.00 25.50
C ALA A 50 -0.04 5.05 24.98
N ASP A 51 -1.28 5.21 25.44
CA ASP A 51 -2.40 4.37 25.01
C ASP A 51 -2.83 4.76 23.59
N LEU A 52 -2.88 6.07 23.30
CA LEU A 52 -3.14 6.57 21.95
C LEU A 52 -2.04 6.16 20.96
N LEU A 53 -0.77 6.18 21.39
CA LEU A 53 0.35 5.69 20.57
C LEU A 53 0.23 4.20 20.27
N THR A 54 -0.11 3.38 21.27
CA THR A 54 -0.23 1.94 21.11
C THR A 54 -1.32 1.59 20.09
N GLU A 55 -2.45 2.28 20.14
CA GLU A 55 -3.52 2.08 19.16
C GLU A 55 -3.13 2.56 17.76
N ALA A 56 -2.46 3.71 17.65
CA ALA A 56 -1.95 4.21 16.37
C ALA A 56 -0.92 3.24 15.75
N GLN A 57 -0.03 2.67 16.57
CA GLN A 57 0.95 1.66 16.14
C GLN A 57 0.24 0.41 15.61
N ARG A 58 -0.81 -0.07 16.27
CA ARG A 58 -1.63 -1.19 15.79
C ARG A 58 -2.24 -0.87 14.42
N MET A 59 -2.82 0.32 14.26
CA MET A 59 -3.42 0.74 12.99
C MET A 59 -2.38 0.99 11.89
N SER A 60 -1.14 1.36 12.23
CA SER A 60 -0.06 1.56 11.26
C SER A 60 0.28 0.29 10.46
N VAL A 61 0.16 -0.89 11.08
CA VAL A 61 0.36 -2.18 10.42
C VAL A 61 -0.74 -2.43 9.38
N VAL A 62 -1.98 -2.08 9.73
CA VAL A 62 -3.13 -2.20 8.81
C VAL A 62 -3.01 -1.20 7.68
N TYR A 63 -2.63 0.05 7.98
CA TYR A 63 -2.32 1.08 7.01
C TYR A 63 -1.30 0.59 5.98
N ALA A 64 -0.21 -0.03 6.44
CA ALA A 64 0.85 -0.51 5.56
C ALA A 64 0.33 -1.54 4.54
N ALA A 65 -0.52 -2.48 4.99
CA ALA A 65 -1.14 -3.47 4.10
C ALA A 65 -2.08 -2.81 3.07
N ILE A 66 -2.95 -1.89 3.51
CA ILE A 66 -3.88 -1.18 2.62
C ILE A 66 -3.11 -0.33 1.61
N HIS A 67 -2.09 0.41 2.05
CA HIS A 67 -1.25 1.25 1.20
C HIS A 67 -0.54 0.43 0.13
N ALA A 68 0.07 -0.69 0.52
CA ALA A 68 0.73 -1.59 -0.42
C ALA A 68 -0.27 -2.16 -1.44
N PHE A 69 -1.45 -2.58 -0.99
CA PHE A 69 -2.48 -3.11 -1.86
C PHE A 69 -3.03 -2.07 -2.85
N GLU A 70 -3.33 -0.85 -2.38
CA GLU A 70 -3.82 0.24 -3.24
C GLU A 70 -2.82 0.54 -4.37
N ASN A 71 -1.52 0.56 -4.07
CA ASN A 71 -0.48 0.73 -5.07
C ASN A 71 -0.36 -0.46 -6.02
N ALA A 72 -0.56 -1.70 -5.54
CA ALA A 72 -0.60 -2.87 -6.41
C ALA A 72 -1.77 -2.80 -7.40
N VAL A 73 -2.96 -2.34 -6.97
CA VAL A 73 -4.10 -2.12 -7.86
C VAL A 73 -3.81 -0.99 -8.87
N ARG A 74 -3.18 0.11 -8.45
CA ARG A 74 -2.73 1.17 -9.38
C ARG A 74 -1.79 0.63 -10.45
N GLN A 75 -0.85 -0.23 -10.07
CA GLN A 75 0.09 -0.86 -11.01
C GLN A 75 -0.63 -1.79 -11.99
N LEU A 76 -1.56 -2.63 -11.51
CA LEU A 76 -2.40 -3.49 -12.35
C LEU A 76 -3.17 -2.67 -13.39
N VAL A 77 -3.89 -1.63 -12.94
CA VAL A 77 -4.67 -0.74 -13.81
C VAL A 77 -3.78 -0.06 -14.84
N THR A 78 -2.64 0.49 -14.41
CA THR A 78 -1.69 1.14 -15.32
C THR A 78 -1.19 0.19 -16.38
N LYS A 79 -0.79 -1.03 -15.98
CA LYS A 79 -0.25 -2.04 -16.89
C LYS A 79 -1.30 -2.51 -17.90
N ALA A 80 -2.46 -2.95 -17.43
CA ALA A 80 -3.51 -3.48 -18.30
C ALA A 80 -4.02 -2.43 -19.29
N MET A 81 -4.25 -1.19 -18.83
CA MET A 81 -4.69 -0.10 -19.70
C MET A 81 -3.62 0.31 -20.71
N ALA A 82 -2.34 0.32 -20.33
CA ALA A 82 -1.24 0.62 -21.23
C ALA A 82 -1.00 -0.48 -22.27
N GLU A 83 -1.23 -1.76 -21.92
CA GLU A 83 -1.14 -2.88 -22.85
C GLU A 83 -2.21 -2.80 -23.95
N GLU A 84 -3.45 -2.46 -23.60
CA GLU A 84 -4.55 -2.35 -24.58
C GLU A 84 -4.56 -1.03 -25.37
N HIS A 85 -4.23 0.10 -24.73
CA HIS A 85 -4.41 1.43 -25.31
C HIS A 85 -3.11 2.22 -25.54
N GLY A 86 -1.95 1.61 -25.26
CA GLY A 86 -0.63 2.23 -25.42
C GLY A 86 -0.44 3.46 -24.51
N GLU A 87 0.46 4.36 -24.92
CA GLU A 87 0.79 5.57 -24.13
C GLU A 87 -0.41 6.50 -23.90
N THR A 88 -1.44 6.44 -24.76
CA THR A 88 -2.63 7.29 -24.68
C THR A 88 -3.71 6.75 -23.75
N TRP A 89 -3.44 5.66 -23.01
CA TRP A 89 -4.42 4.97 -22.17
C TRP A 89 -5.13 5.89 -21.18
N TRP A 90 -4.45 6.91 -20.65
CA TRP A 90 -5.07 7.87 -19.72
C TRP A 90 -6.28 8.58 -20.34
N THR A 91 -6.31 8.77 -21.66
CA THR A 91 -7.45 9.38 -22.35
C THR A 91 -8.74 8.54 -22.27
N LYS A 92 -8.61 7.23 -22.02
CA LYS A 92 -9.72 6.28 -21.84
C LYS A 92 -10.26 6.25 -20.41
N VAL A 93 -9.55 6.85 -19.46
CA VAL A 93 -10.05 7.02 -18.08
C VAL A 93 -11.24 7.98 -18.07
N PRO A 94 -12.30 7.67 -17.30
CA PRO A 94 -13.48 8.55 -17.18
C PRO A 94 -13.11 10.01 -16.92
N GLU A 95 -13.75 10.93 -17.65
CA GLU A 95 -13.45 12.36 -17.58
C GLU A 95 -13.55 12.91 -16.15
N ARG A 96 -14.55 12.45 -15.39
CA ARG A 96 -14.73 12.80 -13.97
C ARG A 96 -13.46 12.52 -13.15
N ILE A 97 -12.84 11.36 -13.35
CA ILE A 97 -11.66 10.93 -12.61
C ILE A 97 -10.43 11.72 -13.07
N ARG A 98 -10.27 11.93 -14.38
CA ARG A 98 -9.21 12.80 -14.90
C ARG A 98 -9.28 14.22 -14.34
N LYS A 99 -10.49 14.79 -14.23
CA LYS A 99 -10.71 16.11 -13.63
C LYS A 99 -10.39 16.12 -12.14
N ALA A 100 -10.83 15.11 -11.39
CA ALA A 100 -10.54 14.98 -9.97
C ALA A 100 -9.04 14.82 -9.68
N SER A 101 -8.36 13.95 -10.43
CA SER A 101 -6.91 13.73 -10.36
C SER A 101 -6.14 15.01 -10.65
N ASN A 102 -6.44 15.70 -11.76
CA ASN A 102 -5.84 16.98 -12.10
C ASN A 102 -6.08 18.06 -11.05
N GLY A 103 -7.29 18.10 -10.47
CA GLY A 103 -7.63 19.03 -9.39
C GLY A 103 -6.74 18.81 -8.16
N ARG A 104 -6.59 17.56 -7.72
CA ARG A 104 -5.73 17.19 -6.58
C ARG A 104 -4.24 17.47 -6.89
N MET A 105 -3.79 17.21 -8.11
CA MET A 105 -2.41 17.51 -8.53
C MET A 105 -2.13 19.02 -8.54
N ALA A 106 -3.08 19.82 -9.05
CA ALA A 106 -2.97 21.28 -9.03
C ALA A 106 -3.02 21.85 -7.60
N GLU A 107 -3.75 21.20 -6.69
CA GLU A 107 -3.78 21.56 -5.27
C GLU A 107 -2.42 21.28 -4.60
N ASP A 108 -1.87 20.08 -4.75
CA ASP A 108 -0.56 19.71 -4.22
C ASP A 108 0.54 20.66 -4.76
N ALA A 109 0.48 21.03 -6.05
CA ALA A 109 1.46 21.92 -6.68
C ALA A 109 1.50 23.34 -6.09
N LYS A 110 0.45 23.79 -5.38
CA LYS A 110 0.44 25.08 -4.68
C LYS A 110 1.40 25.09 -3.49
N PHE A 111 1.68 23.93 -2.90
CA PHE A 111 2.44 23.81 -1.65
C PHE A 111 3.84 23.24 -1.89
N ARG A 112 4.74 24.06 -2.46
CA ARG A 112 6.12 23.64 -2.83
C ARG A 112 6.98 23.12 -1.67
N TRP A 113 6.62 23.41 -0.43
CA TRP A 113 7.32 22.92 0.77
C TRP A 113 6.87 21.52 1.19
N HIS A 114 5.83 20.97 0.56
CA HIS A 114 5.28 19.66 0.85
C HIS A 114 5.42 18.73 -0.37
N GLY A 115 5.54 17.43 -0.11
CA GLY A 115 5.68 16.43 -1.18
C GLY A 115 4.37 16.26 -1.94
N ALA A 116 4.45 16.04 -3.25
CA ALA A 116 3.32 15.62 -4.07
C ALA A 116 3.05 14.12 -3.89
N ARG A 117 1.79 13.69 -4.10
CA ARG A 117 1.39 12.27 -3.98
C ARG A 117 2.09 11.33 -4.96
N GLY A 118 2.59 11.85 -6.08
CA GLY A 118 3.37 11.09 -7.05
C GLY A 118 3.57 11.83 -8.36
N ALA A 119 4.29 11.20 -9.29
CA ALA A 119 4.67 11.81 -10.57
C ALA A 119 3.64 11.60 -11.69
N SER A 120 2.75 10.62 -11.57
CA SER A 120 1.72 10.27 -12.56
C SER A 120 0.30 10.44 -12.02
N ASP A 121 -0.66 10.72 -12.90
CA ASP A 121 -2.06 11.01 -12.56
C ASP A 121 -2.75 9.89 -11.76
N ILE A 122 -2.38 8.62 -12.00
CA ILE A 122 -2.95 7.46 -11.29
C ILE A 122 -2.62 7.46 -9.78
N ASN A 123 -1.55 8.13 -9.35
CA ASN A 123 -1.21 8.28 -7.93
C ASN A 123 -2.21 9.16 -7.17
N TYR A 124 -3.01 9.94 -7.91
CA TYR A 124 -4.06 10.79 -7.35
C TYR A 124 -5.44 10.11 -7.35
N CYS A 125 -5.53 8.86 -7.82
CA CYS A 125 -6.74 8.04 -7.77
C CYS A 125 -6.78 7.22 -6.47
N ASP A 126 -7.95 7.09 -5.86
CA ASP A 126 -8.22 6.20 -4.73
C ASP A 126 -8.96 4.92 -5.17
N PHE A 127 -9.34 4.05 -4.23
CA PHE A 127 -10.08 2.82 -4.55
C PHE A 127 -11.37 3.06 -5.33
N SER A 128 -12.12 4.13 -5.02
CA SER A 128 -13.37 4.44 -5.74
C SER A 128 -13.08 4.80 -7.20
N ASP A 129 -12.02 5.59 -7.43
CA ASP A 129 -11.58 5.96 -8.77
C ASP A 129 -11.09 4.73 -9.53
N LEU A 130 -10.25 3.88 -8.91
CA LEU A 130 -9.73 2.65 -9.52
C LEU A 130 -10.84 1.67 -9.88
N SER A 131 -11.81 1.46 -8.97
CA SER A 131 -13.00 0.65 -9.20
C SER A 131 -13.80 1.17 -10.38
N SER A 132 -14.01 2.49 -10.48
CA SER A 132 -14.72 3.10 -11.59
C SER A 132 -13.95 3.01 -12.92
N ILE A 133 -12.61 3.05 -12.91
CA ILE A 133 -11.80 2.82 -14.12
C ILE A 133 -11.99 1.40 -14.63
N ILE A 134 -11.91 0.41 -13.72
CA ILE A 134 -12.06 -1.02 -14.03
C ILE A 134 -13.44 -1.31 -14.61
N VAL A 135 -14.50 -0.81 -13.97
CA VAL A 135 -15.89 -1.06 -14.41
C VAL A 135 -16.16 -0.46 -15.79
N VAL A 136 -15.71 0.77 -16.05
CA VAL A 136 -15.96 1.44 -17.34
C VAL A 136 -15.17 0.79 -18.47
N ASN A 137 -13.96 0.30 -18.18
CA ASN A 137 -13.09 -0.34 -19.17
C ASN A 137 -13.05 -1.86 -18.97
N TRP A 138 -14.17 -2.47 -18.57
CA TRP A 138 -14.22 -3.90 -18.23
C TRP A 138 -13.61 -4.87 -19.24
N PRO A 139 -13.77 -4.68 -20.57
CA PRO A 139 -13.13 -5.57 -21.54
C PRO A 139 -11.62 -5.71 -21.38
N VAL A 140 -10.93 -4.70 -20.80
CA VAL A 140 -9.49 -4.72 -20.50
C VAL A 140 -9.16 -5.63 -19.31
N PHE A 141 -10.12 -5.83 -18.41
CA PHE A 141 -9.91 -6.48 -17.11
C PHE A 141 -10.62 -7.83 -16.98
N ASP A 142 -11.49 -8.21 -17.93
CA ASP A 142 -12.31 -9.41 -17.85
C ASP A 142 -11.46 -10.67 -17.68
N ASP A 143 -10.44 -10.84 -18.51
CA ASP A 143 -9.52 -11.99 -18.45
C ASP A 143 -8.66 -12.00 -17.17
N LEU A 144 -8.41 -10.84 -16.57
CA LEU A 144 -7.58 -10.70 -15.36
C LEU A 144 -8.39 -10.93 -14.07
N LEU A 145 -9.60 -10.38 -14.01
CA LEU A 145 -10.39 -10.32 -12.77
C LEU A 145 -11.57 -11.28 -12.77
N GLY A 146 -12.03 -11.74 -13.92
CA GLY A 146 -13.07 -12.76 -14.12
C GLY A 146 -14.49 -12.36 -13.69
N ASN A 147 -14.65 -11.44 -12.74
CA ASN A 147 -15.94 -11.00 -12.24
C ASN A 147 -15.91 -9.53 -11.80
N MET A 148 -16.66 -8.69 -12.54
CA MET A 148 -16.74 -7.25 -12.31
C MET A 148 -17.31 -6.89 -10.94
N GLU A 149 -18.40 -7.54 -10.54
CA GLU A 149 -19.09 -7.20 -9.29
C GLU A 149 -18.26 -7.61 -8.07
N TRP A 150 -17.55 -8.74 -8.16
CA TRP A 150 -16.57 -9.14 -7.16
C TRP A 150 -15.46 -8.10 -7.04
N ALA A 151 -14.81 -7.70 -8.14
CA ALA A 151 -13.73 -6.72 -8.12
C ALA A 151 -14.19 -5.38 -7.50
N LYS A 152 -15.35 -4.89 -7.94
CA LYS A 152 -15.99 -3.68 -7.42
C LYS A 152 -16.29 -3.81 -5.92
N THR A 153 -16.87 -4.92 -5.48
CA THR A 153 -17.23 -5.16 -4.08
C THR A 153 -15.98 -5.24 -3.19
N THR A 154 -14.92 -5.89 -3.66
CA THR A 154 -13.64 -5.98 -2.95
C THR A 154 -13.01 -4.61 -2.75
N LEU A 155 -12.91 -3.79 -3.80
CA LEU A 155 -12.34 -2.44 -3.68
C LEU A 155 -13.20 -1.54 -2.79
N ASN A 156 -14.53 -1.58 -2.92
CA ASN A 156 -15.44 -0.80 -2.07
C ASN A 156 -15.36 -1.23 -0.59
N THR A 157 -15.15 -2.52 -0.32
CA THR A 157 -15.00 -3.03 1.05
C THR A 157 -13.70 -2.52 1.67
N LEU A 158 -12.59 -2.59 0.92
CA LEU A 158 -11.29 -2.11 1.37
C LEU A 158 -11.25 -0.58 1.53
N GLU A 159 -11.98 0.16 0.70
CA GLU A 159 -12.13 1.61 0.83
C GLU A 159 -12.74 2.02 2.17
N LYS A 160 -13.78 1.32 2.64
CA LYS A 160 -14.39 1.61 3.95
C LYS A 160 -13.38 1.47 5.08
N SER A 161 -12.60 0.38 5.07
CA SER A 161 -11.53 0.15 6.05
C SER A 161 -10.41 1.18 5.93
N ARG A 162 -10.01 1.52 4.71
CA ARG A 162 -9.01 2.54 4.42
C ARG A 162 -9.42 3.88 5.02
N ASN A 163 -10.67 4.31 4.83
CA ASN A 163 -11.14 5.59 5.34
C ASN A 163 -11.09 5.64 6.88
N ILE A 164 -11.48 4.57 7.57
CA ILE A 164 -11.38 4.50 9.04
C ILE A 164 -9.93 4.70 9.50
N VAL A 165 -9.00 3.93 8.93
CA VAL A 165 -7.57 3.98 9.31
C VAL A 165 -6.96 5.36 9.02
N MET A 166 -7.34 5.99 7.91
CA MET A 166 -6.78 7.28 7.49
C MET A 166 -7.35 8.48 8.27
N HIS A 167 -8.51 8.32 8.90
CA HIS A 167 -9.16 9.35 9.71
C HIS A 167 -8.97 9.14 11.22
N GLY A 168 -7.96 8.36 11.61
CA GLY A 168 -7.60 8.13 13.02
C GLY A 168 -8.55 7.19 13.77
N GLY A 169 -9.36 6.43 13.04
CA GLY A 169 -10.22 5.40 13.61
C GLY A 169 -9.53 4.06 13.77
N SER A 170 -10.18 3.19 14.55
CA SER A 170 -9.71 1.84 14.86
C SER A 170 -10.59 0.79 14.22
N LEU A 171 -9.98 -0.30 13.77
CA LEU A 171 -10.68 -1.44 13.18
C LEU A 171 -10.77 -2.61 14.16
N SER A 172 -11.94 -3.29 14.17
CA SER A 172 -12.12 -4.54 14.90
C SER A 172 -11.20 -5.64 14.36
N LYS A 173 -11.01 -6.71 15.12
CA LYS A 173 -10.21 -7.87 14.67
C LYS A 173 -10.84 -8.49 13.41
N GLU A 174 -12.16 -8.61 13.40
CA GLU A 174 -12.95 -9.14 12.30
C GLU A 174 -12.78 -8.31 11.02
N ASP A 175 -12.73 -6.98 11.15
CA ASP A 175 -12.48 -6.10 10.00
C ASP A 175 -11.05 -6.25 9.47
N VAL A 176 -10.05 -6.38 10.34
CA VAL A 176 -8.66 -6.63 9.94
C VAL A 176 -8.53 -7.97 9.22
N GLU A 177 -9.18 -9.02 9.71
CA GLU A 177 -9.21 -10.33 9.06
C GLU A 177 -9.91 -10.26 7.69
N ARG A 178 -11.00 -9.49 7.57
CA ARG A 178 -11.70 -9.26 6.30
C ARG A 178 -10.82 -8.54 5.27
N ILE A 179 -10.02 -7.56 5.71
CA ILE A 179 -9.03 -6.90 4.84
C ILE A 179 -8.02 -7.92 4.32
N GLY A 180 -7.46 -8.73 5.22
CA GLY A 180 -6.49 -9.77 4.86
C GLY A 180 -7.05 -10.80 3.87
N MET A 181 -8.32 -11.20 4.05
CA MET A 181 -9.03 -12.09 3.12
C MET A 181 -9.17 -11.48 1.73
N ASN A 182 -9.70 -10.25 1.64
CA ASN A 182 -9.88 -9.55 0.37
C ASN A 182 -8.56 -9.34 -0.40
N ILE A 183 -7.50 -8.95 0.31
CA ILE A 183 -6.16 -8.78 -0.30
C ILE A 183 -5.66 -10.12 -0.84
N ARG A 184 -5.78 -11.19 -0.06
CA ARG A 184 -5.31 -12.53 -0.46
C ARG A 184 -6.07 -13.05 -1.68
N ASP A 185 -7.39 -12.91 -1.69
CA ASP A 185 -8.22 -13.38 -2.80
C ASP A 185 -7.96 -12.55 -4.06
N TRP A 186 -7.77 -11.23 -3.93
CA TRP A 186 -7.35 -10.39 -5.05
C TRP A 186 -6.02 -10.83 -5.65
N ILE A 187 -5.00 -11.05 -4.82
CA ILE A 187 -3.68 -11.48 -5.30
C ILE A 187 -3.76 -12.84 -5.99
N ARG A 188 -4.61 -13.76 -5.53
CA ARG A 188 -4.79 -15.06 -6.18
C ARG A 188 -5.49 -14.97 -7.54
N GLN A 189 -6.37 -14.00 -7.70
CA GLN A 189 -7.12 -13.79 -8.94
C GLN A 189 -6.31 -13.00 -9.96
N ALA A 190 -5.67 -11.91 -9.54
CA ALA A 190 -5.04 -10.92 -10.42
C ALA A 190 -3.51 -10.99 -10.49
N GLY A 191 -2.88 -11.83 -9.64
CA GLY A 191 -1.44 -11.98 -9.50
C GLY A 191 -0.84 -13.19 -10.21
#